data_AF-A0A087UHU1-F1
#
_entry.id   AF-A0A087UHU1-F1
#
_cell.length_a   1.000
_cell.length_b   1.000
_cell.length_c   1.000
_cell.angle_alpha   90.00
_cell.angle_beta   90.00
_cell.angle_gamma   90.00
#
_symmetry.space_group_name_H-M   'P 1'
#
loop_
_entity.id
_entity.type
_entity.pdbx_description
1 polymer ?
#
loop_
_entity_poly.entity_id
_entity_poly.type
_entity_poly.pdbx_seq_one_letter_code
_entity_poly.pdbx_strand_id
1 'polypeptide(L)' 'MESSSFADEVANLCYEHFKRLPKTGKPQQNKEWTLLAAVLMSTEDPTLKIKVISLSTGTKCLGYSQLNDKGTLVCDSH' A
#
# COMPACT_ATOMS: atom_id res chain seq x y z
N MET A 1 -16.14 2.97 24.94
CA MET A 1 -15.91 2.99 23.48
C MET A 1 -14.51 3.56 23.34
N GLU A 2 -13.52 2.72 23.05
CA GLU A 2 -12.14 3.20 22.94
C GLU A 2 -12.06 4.21 21.80
N SER A 3 -11.43 5.36 22.08
CA SER A 3 -11.06 6.31 21.03
C SER A 3 -10.09 5.59 20.10
N SER A 4 -10.47 5.42 18.83
CA SER A 4 -9.57 4.93 17.78
C SER A 4 -8.28 5.75 17.81
N SER A 5 -7.13 5.10 17.89
CA SER A 5 -5.86 5.82 17.88
C SER A 5 -5.61 6.46 16.51
N PHE A 6 -4.71 7.44 16.44
CA PHE A 6 -4.26 7.99 15.14
C PHE A 6 -3.70 6.89 14.22
N ALA A 7 -3.01 5.89 14.78
CA ALA A 7 -2.49 4.77 14.02
C ALA A 7 -3.61 3.93 13.40
N ASP A 8 -4.70 3.71 14.15
CA ASP A 8 -5.88 2.99 13.64
C ASP A 8 -6.60 3.80 12.55
N GLU A 9 -6.68 5.13 12.68
CA GLU A 9 -7.23 6.01 11.63
C GLU A 9 -6.43 5.88 10.33
N VAL A 10 -5.10 5.99 10.42
CA VAL A 10 -4.19 5.84 9.27
C VAL A 10 -4.34 4.45 8.64
N ALA A 11 -4.33 3.38 9.43
CA ALA A 11 -4.50 2.02 8.94
C ALA A 11 -5.86 1.84 8.24
N ASN A 12 -6.94 2.35 8.82
CA ASN A 12 -8.28 2.28 8.23
C ASN A 12 -8.34 3.02 6.89
N LEU A 13 -7.73 4.21 6.78
CA LEU A 13 -7.66 4.93 5.50
C LEU A 13 -6.95 4.11 4.41
N CYS A 14 -5.87 3.42 4.76
CA CYS A 14 -5.17 2.51 3.84
C CYS A 14 -6.05 1.36 3.39
N TYR A 15 -6.70 0.66 4.32
CA TYR A 15 -7.57 -0.48 4.00
C TYR A 15 -8.78 -0.07 3.16
N GLU A 16 -9.43 1.03 3.50
CA GLU A 16 -10.58 1.54 2.73
C GLU A 16 -10.15 1.98 1.33
N HIS A 17 -8.97 2.60 1.19
CA HIS A 17 -8.43 2.92 -0.13
C HIS A 17 -8.13 1.65 -0.94
N PHE A 18 -7.45 0.66 -0.35
CA PHE A 18 -7.19 -0.62 -0.99
C PHE A 18 -8.47 -1.31 -1.44
N LYS A 19 -9.52 -1.36 -0.60
CA LYS A 19 -10.81 -1.98 -0.92
C LYS A 19 -11.47 -1.37 -2.17
N ARG A 20 -11.37 -0.05 -2.38
CA ARG A 20 -11.93 0.65 -3.55
C ARG A 20 -11.23 0.35 -4.88
N LEU A 21 -9.98 -0.11 -4.86
CA LEU A 21 -9.25 -0.44 -6.08
C LEU A 21 -9.90 -1.61 -6.84
N PRO A 22 -9.71 -1.71 -8.17
CA PRO A 22 -10.13 -2.87 -8.95
C PRO A 22 -9.59 -4.19 -8.39
N LYS A 23 -10.22 -5.30 -8.76
CA LYS A 23 -9.81 -6.64 -8.30
C LYS A 23 -8.46 -7.08 -8.88
N THR A 24 -8.09 -6.57 -10.04
CA THR A 24 -6.83 -6.91 -10.71
C THR A 24 -5.64 -6.53 -9.84
N GLY A 25 -4.74 -7.47 -9.60
CA GLY A 25 -3.55 -7.27 -8.75
C GLY A 25 -3.78 -7.45 -7.25
N LYS A 26 -5.03 -7.70 -6.79
CA LYS A 26 -5.30 -8.05 -5.39
C LYS A 26 -5.09 -9.55 -5.15
N PRO A 27 -4.65 -9.95 -3.94
CA PRO A 27 -4.53 -11.36 -3.59
C PRO A 27 -5.89 -12.06 -3.64
N GLN A 28 -5.89 -13.32 -4.11
CA GLN A 28 -7.07 -14.17 -4.07
C GLN A 28 -7.48 -14.48 -2.63
N GLN A 29 -8.74 -14.20 -2.31
CA GLN A 29 -9.33 -14.47 -1.01
C GLN A 29 -9.14 -15.94 -0.60
N ASN A 30 -8.66 -16.16 0.63
CA ASN A 30 -8.39 -17.46 1.24
C ASN A 30 -7.30 -18.31 0.54
N LYS A 31 -6.50 -17.74 -0.36
CA LYS A 31 -5.43 -18.46 -1.08
C LYS A 31 -4.10 -17.73 -1.05
N GLU A 32 -4.15 -16.42 -1.23
CA GLU A 32 -2.97 -15.58 -1.35
C GLU A 32 -2.99 -14.49 -0.28
N TRP A 33 -1.80 -14.01 0.06
CA TRP A 33 -1.60 -12.85 0.90
C TRP A 33 -0.47 -12.00 0.31
N THR A 34 -0.45 -10.72 0.65
CA THR A 34 0.61 -9.79 0.29
C THR A 34 0.75 -8.75 1.40
N LEU A 35 1.87 -8.04 1.45
CA LEU A 35 2.00 -6.86 2.30
C LEU A 35 1.32 -5.67 1.64
N LEU A 36 0.77 -4.78 2.46
CA LEU A 36 0.16 -3.53 2.03
C LEU A 36 0.96 -2.37 2.65
N ALA A 37 1.49 -1.50 1.81
CA ALA A 37 2.17 -0.28 2.22
C ALA A 37 1.48 0.93 1.61
N ALA A 38 1.49 2.06 2.31
CA ALA A 38 0.91 3.30 1.82
C ALA A 38 1.62 4.50 2.41
N VAL A 39 1.67 5.58 1.63
CA VAL A 39 2.11 6.90 2.08
C VAL A 39 0.90 7.82 2.10
N LEU A 40 0.71 8.49 3.24
CA LEU A 40 -0.39 9.43 3.44
C LEU A 40 0.16 10.83 3.68
N MET A 41 -0.66 11.82 3.35
CA MET A 41 -0.40 13.23 3.59
C MET A 41 -1.44 13.77 4.57
N SER A 42 -0.96 14.38 5.65
CA SER A 42 -1.73 15.25 6.53
C SER A 42 -1.31 16.70 6.30
N THR A 43 -2.18 17.64 6.69
CA THR A 43 -1.92 19.08 6.61
C THR A 43 -2.15 19.71 7.98
N GLU A 44 -1.57 20.88 8.21
CA GLU A 44 -1.81 21.65 9.44
C GLU A 44 -3.24 22.21 9.53
N ASP A 45 -3.91 22.41 8.39
CA ASP A 45 -5.32 22.78 8.34
C ASP A 45 -6.20 21.62 8.85
N PRO A 46 -6.87 21.76 10.01
CA PRO A 46 -7.66 20.69 10.61
C PRO A 46 -8.97 20.41 9.85
N THR A 47 -9.36 21.27 8.91
CA THR A 47 -10.54 21.05 8.06
C THR A 47 -10.26 20.07 6.92
N LEU A 48 -8.99 19.90 6.56
CA LEU A 48 -8.56 19.01 5.48
C LEU A 48 -8.31 17.60 6.04
N LYS A 49 -8.95 16.61 5.40
CA LYS A 49 -8.78 15.20 5.74
C LYS A 49 -7.42 14.67 5.29
N ILE A 50 -6.87 13.73 6.05
CA ILE A 50 -5.70 12.93 5.67
C ILE A 50 -6.01 12.19 4.36
N LYS A 51 -5.06 12.21 3.42
CA LYS A 51 -5.22 11.58 2.09
C LYS A 51 -4.15 10.53 1.86
N VAL A 52 -4.57 9.38 1.32
CA VAL A 52 -3.66 8.38 0.78
C VAL A 52 -3.11 8.90 -0.55
N ILE A 53 -1.79 9.04 -0.65
CA ILE A 53 -1.09 9.58 -1.82
C ILE A 53 -0.55 8.46 -2.71
N SER A 54 0.03 7.44 -2.09
CA SER A 54 0.47 6.23 -2.78
C SER A 54 0.12 5.01 -1.95
N LEU A 55 -0.09 3.89 -2.66
CA LEU A 55 -0.41 2.61 -2.08
C LEU A 55 0.18 1.52 -2.96
N SER A 56 0.84 0.54 -2.36
CA SER A 56 1.48 -0.57 -3.05
C SER A 56 1.28 -1.87 -2.29
N THR A 57 1.50 -2.97 -2.99
CA THR A 57 1.60 -4.29 -2.39
C THR A 57 2.78 -5.05 -2.95
N GLY A 58 3.42 -5.87 -2.14
CA GLY A 58 4.40 -6.83 -2.64
C GLY A 58 5.26 -7.43 -1.54
N THR A 59 5.94 -8.51 -1.88
CA THR A 59 6.67 -9.38 -0.93
C THR A 59 7.88 -10.05 -1.56
N LYS A 60 8.23 -9.66 -2.79
CA LYS A 60 9.23 -10.36 -3.61
C LYS A 60 10.08 -9.35 -4.36
N CYS A 61 11.33 -9.72 -4.56
CA CYS A 61 12.28 -9.02 -5.40
C CYS A 61 12.58 -9.87 -6.64
N LEU A 62 13.21 -9.27 -7.66
CA LEU A 62 13.76 -10.03 -8.79
C LEU A 62 14.95 -10.86 -8.36
N GLY A 63 15.06 -12.07 -8.92
CA GLY A 63 16.25 -12.88 -8.77
C GLY A 63 17.42 -12.29 -9.55
N TYR A 64 18.66 -12.55 -9.09
CA TYR A 64 19.88 -12.03 -9.72
C TYR A 64 19.96 -12.29 -11.23
N SER A 65 19.55 -13.48 -11.69
CA SER A 65 19.56 -13.85 -13.11
C SER A 65 18.56 -13.07 -13.97
N GLN A 66 17.61 -12.37 -13.36
CA GLN A 66 16.60 -11.56 -14.05
C GLN A 66 16.99 -10.08 -14.12
N LEU A 67 18.04 -9.67 -13.42
CA LEU A 67 18.53 -8.29 -13.45
C LEU A 67 19.09 -7.93 -14.83
N ASN A 68 18.94 -6.67 -15.22
CA ASN A 68 19.55 -6.14 -16.44
C ASN A 68 20.10 -4.73 -16.20
N ASP A 69 20.95 -4.27 -17.12
CA ASP A 69 21.61 -2.97 -17.12
C ASP A 69 20.81 -1.86 -17.83
N LYS A 70 19.59 -2.17 -18.29
CA LYS A 70 18.76 -1.26 -19.10
C LYS A 70 17.86 -0.35 -18.28
N GLY A 71 17.72 -0.60 -16.97
CA GLY A 71 16.86 0.19 -16.08
C GLY A 71 15.37 0.05 -16.38
N THR A 72 14.95 -1.05 -17.00
CA THR A 72 13.55 -1.28 -17.41
C THR A 72 12.77 -2.19 -16.46
N LEU A 73 13.40 -2.67 -15.39
CA LEU A 73 12.85 -3.65 -14.46
C LEU A 73 12.86 -3.10 -13.03
N VAL A 74 11.84 -3.47 -12.25
CA VAL A 74 11.75 -3.15 -10.82
C VAL A 74 12.46 -4.25 -10.03
N CYS A 75 13.62 -3.94 -9.46
CA CYS A 75 14.45 -4.93 -8.75
C CYS A 75 13.84 -5.35 -7.40
N ASP A 76 13.27 -4.39 -6.68
CA ASP A 76 12.67 -4.60 -5.36
C ASP A 76 11.21 -4.15 -5.41
N SER A 77 10.30 -5.07 -5.09
CA SER A 77 8.85 -4.84 -5.08
C SER A 77 8.26 -5.13 -3.71
N HIS A 78 9.02 -4.90 -2.64
CA HIS A 78 8.46 -4.83 -1.29
C HIS A 78 7.55 -3.60 -1.10
#